data_AF-A0A0A9GRY5-F1
#
_entry.id   AF-A0A0A9GRY5-F1
#
_cell.length_a   1.000
_cell.length_b   1.000
_cell.length_c   1.000
_cell.angle_alpha   90.00
_cell.angle_beta   90.00
_cell.angle_gamma   90.00
#
_symmetry.space_group_name_H-M   'P 1'
#
loop_
_entity.id
_entity.type
_entity.pdbx_description
1 polymer ?
#
loop_
_entity_poly.entity_id
_entity_poly.type
_entity_poly.pdbx_seq_one_letter_code
_entity_poly.pdbx_strand_id
1 'polypeptide(L)'
;MKVVEMGGTQELLNVLEGAKDDKTHKEALKALDALSKSEEAAGFLDKAGAYAIVSSTPNSPEYVEVETYKTSLLKAFDQLKL
;
A
#
# COMPACT_ATOMS: atom_id res chain seq x y z
N MET A 1 -12.76 7.96 8.16
CA MET A 1 -12.83 7.94 6.67
C MET A 1 -13.58 6.69 6.22
N LYS A 2 -14.72 6.80 5.49
CA LYS A 2 -15.63 5.67 5.21
C LYS A 2 -14.97 4.40 4.65
N VAL A 3 -13.99 4.52 3.74
CA VAL A 3 -13.31 3.34 3.15
C VAL A 3 -12.54 2.52 4.18
N VAL A 4 -12.02 3.17 5.21
CA VAL A 4 -11.27 2.52 6.29
C VAL A 4 -12.24 1.84 7.26
N GLU A 5 -13.34 2.52 7.61
CA GLU A 5 -14.41 1.99 8.46
C GLU A 5 -15.05 0.73 7.87
N MET A 6 -15.14 0.65 6.54
CA MET A 6 -15.67 -0.52 5.82
C MET A 6 -14.62 -1.63 5.61
N GLY A 7 -13.37 -1.46 6.09
CA GLY A 7 -12.32 -2.46 5.94
C GLY A 7 -11.62 -2.49 4.57
N GLY A 8 -11.92 -1.55 3.67
CA GLY A 8 -11.39 -1.55 2.31
C GLY A 8 -9.85 -1.44 2.23
N THR A 9 -9.20 -0.79 3.21
CA THR A 9 -7.73 -0.77 3.29
C THR A 9 -7.14 -2.16 3.57
N GLN A 10 -7.78 -2.95 4.44
CA GLN A 10 -7.35 -4.32 4.71
C GLN A 10 -7.56 -5.23 3.51
N GLU A 11 -8.68 -5.09 2.81
CA GLU A 11 -8.95 -5.86 1.59
C GLU A 11 -7.90 -5.58 0.50
N LEU A 12 -7.50 -4.31 0.33
CA LEU A 12 -6.43 -3.95 -0.61
C LEU A 12 -5.08 -4.55 -0.23
N LEU A 13 -4.76 -4.65 1.06
CA LEU A 13 -3.54 -5.34 1.52
C LEU A 13 -3.60 -6.84 1.23
N ASN A 14 -4.75 -7.47 1.45
CA ASN A 14 -4.93 -8.89 1.13
C ASN A 14 -4.81 -9.15 -0.39
N VAL A 15 -5.31 -8.23 -1.22
CA VAL A 15 -5.14 -8.29 -2.68
C VAL A 15 -3.65 -8.16 -3.05
N LEU A 16 -2.93 -7.23 -2.45
CA LEU A 16 -1.50 -7.03 -2.69
C LEU A 16 -0.69 -8.27 -2.30
N GLU A 17 -0.98 -8.85 -1.12
CA GLU A 17 -0.28 -10.03 -0.61
C GLU A 17 -0.59 -11.31 -1.42
N GLY A 18 -1.82 -11.45 -1.89
CA GLY A 18 -2.26 -12.63 -2.65
C GLY A 18 -2.02 -12.57 -4.16
N ALA A 19 -1.60 -11.43 -4.69
CA ALA A 19 -1.39 -11.23 -6.12
C ALA A 19 -0.21 -12.05 -6.65
N LYS A 20 -0.33 -12.49 -7.90
CA LYS A 20 0.70 -13.29 -8.62
C LYS A 20 1.20 -12.61 -9.89
N ASP A 21 0.56 -11.51 -10.27
CA ASP A 21 0.85 -10.76 -11.47
C ASP A 21 1.14 -9.30 -11.14
N ASP A 22 2.05 -8.71 -11.89
CA ASP A 22 2.54 -7.36 -11.63
C ASP A 22 1.49 -6.27 -11.88
N LYS A 23 0.50 -6.55 -12.75
CA LYS A 23 -0.60 -5.62 -12.99
C LYS A 23 -1.46 -5.46 -11.74
N THR A 24 -1.78 -6.56 -11.05
CA THR A 24 -2.52 -6.53 -9.78
C THR A 24 -1.69 -5.87 -8.68
N HIS A 25 -0.39 -6.18 -8.56
CA HIS A 25 0.50 -5.46 -7.63
C HIS A 25 0.46 -3.95 -7.84
N LYS A 26 0.60 -3.50 -9.10
CA LYS A 26 0.61 -2.09 -9.45
C LYS A 26 -0.69 -1.37 -9.09
N GLU A 27 -1.85 -1.93 -9.44
CA GLU A 27 -3.14 -1.28 -9.14
C GLU A 27 -3.44 -1.28 -7.63
N ALA A 28 -3.09 -2.34 -6.90
CA ALA A 28 -3.24 -2.38 -5.45
C ALA A 28 -2.33 -1.33 -4.76
N LEU A 29 -1.06 -1.27 -5.14
CA LEU A 29 -0.12 -0.27 -4.62
C LEU A 29 -0.54 1.17 -4.94
N LYS A 30 -1.06 1.41 -6.15
CA LYS A 30 -1.59 2.72 -6.55
C LYS A 30 -2.76 3.15 -5.66
N ALA A 31 -3.69 2.24 -5.39
CA ALA A 31 -4.83 2.51 -4.52
C ALA A 31 -4.38 2.81 -3.08
N LEU A 32 -3.45 2.00 -2.56
CA LEU A 32 -2.85 2.21 -1.23
C LEU A 32 -2.10 3.54 -1.13
N ASP A 33 -1.31 3.91 -2.15
CA ASP A 33 -0.59 5.18 -2.22
C ASP A 33 -1.54 6.39 -2.26
N ALA A 34 -2.67 6.27 -2.96
CA ALA A 34 -3.68 7.31 -2.94
C ALA A 34 -4.30 7.48 -1.54
N LEU A 35 -4.52 6.37 -0.82
CA LEU A 35 -5.08 6.38 0.54
C LEU A 35 -4.09 6.91 1.58
N SER A 36 -2.80 6.58 1.47
CA SER A 36 -1.77 7.02 2.44
C SER A 36 -1.55 8.54 2.50
N LYS A 37 -2.09 9.29 1.54
CA LYS A 37 -2.11 10.76 1.56
C LYS A 37 -3.04 11.33 2.64
N SER A 38 -3.95 10.52 3.18
CA SER A 38 -4.72 10.85 4.37
C SER A 38 -4.02 10.28 5.60
N GLU A 39 -3.73 11.13 6.60
CA GLU A 39 -3.09 10.71 7.85
C GLU A 39 -3.88 9.60 8.57
N GLU A 40 -5.22 9.70 8.58
CA GLU A 40 -6.09 8.68 9.16
C GLU A 40 -5.86 7.32 8.47
N ALA A 41 -5.99 7.26 7.15
CA ALA A 41 -5.82 6.02 6.40
C ALA A 41 -4.39 5.47 6.47
N ALA A 42 -3.38 6.35 6.44
CA ALA A 42 -1.98 5.97 6.60
C ALA A 42 -1.73 5.33 7.98
N GLY A 43 -2.29 5.91 9.06
CA GLY A 43 -2.21 5.36 10.41
C GLY A 43 -2.90 4.00 10.55
N PHE A 44 -4.00 3.78 9.83
CA PHE A 44 -4.64 2.46 9.77
C PHE A 44 -3.80 1.43 8.99
N LEU A 45 -3.21 1.82 7.87
CA LEU A 45 -2.32 0.95 7.09
C LEU A 45 -1.08 0.53 7.88
N ASP A 46 -0.45 1.47 8.60
CA ASP A 46 0.70 1.16 9.46
C ASP A 46 0.34 0.16 10.56
N LYS A 47 -0.79 0.39 11.27
CA LYS A 47 -1.31 -0.55 12.28
C LYS A 47 -1.67 -1.93 11.72
N ALA A 48 -2.05 -2.00 10.45
CA ALA A 48 -2.36 -3.25 9.75
C ALA A 48 -1.10 -4.01 9.27
N GLY A 49 0.11 -3.50 9.54
CA GLY A 49 1.35 -4.14 9.10
C GLY A 49 1.67 -3.92 7.62
N ALA A 50 1.06 -2.91 6.98
CA ALA A 50 1.24 -2.64 5.55
C ALA A 50 2.71 -2.46 5.14
N TYR A 51 3.57 -1.96 6.04
CA TYR A 51 4.99 -1.78 5.77
C TYR A 51 5.66 -3.08 5.32
N ALA A 52 5.40 -4.20 6.02
CA ALA A 52 6.00 -5.49 5.69
C ALA A 52 5.52 -5.98 4.32
N ILE A 53 4.21 -5.90 4.05
CA ILE A 53 3.60 -6.35 2.78
C ILE A 53 4.12 -5.51 1.60
N VAL A 54 4.14 -4.19 1.75
CA VAL A 54 4.61 -3.26 0.69
C VAL A 54 6.10 -3.46 0.43
N SER A 55 6.93 -3.59 1.47
CA SER A 55 8.38 -3.79 1.30
C SER A 55 8.71 -5.14 0.65
N SER A 56 7.96 -6.20 0.95
CA SER A 56 8.17 -7.54 0.38
C SER A 56 7.62 -7.72 -1.03
N THR A 57 6.73 -6.83 -1.51
CA THR A 57 6.20 -6.90 -2.87
C THR A 57 7.35 -6.76 -3.88
N PRO A 58 7.53 -7.66 -4.85
CA PRO A 58 8.63 -7.57 -5.81
C PRO A 58 8.47 -6.34 -6.73
N ASN A 59 9.59 -5.79 -7.22
CA ASN A 59 9.55 -4.79 -8.29
C ASN A 59 9.18 -5.46 -9.62
N SER A 60 8.56 -4.70 -10.52
CA SER A 60 8.16 -5.20 -11.84
C SER A 60 9.10 -4.69 -12.93
N PRO A 61 9.55 -5.54 -13.88
CA PRO A 61 10.25 -5.09 -15.07
C PRO A 61 9.34 -4.37 -16.08
N GLU A 62 8.03 -4.60 -16.00
CA GLU A 62 7.02 -4.07 -16.93
C GLU A 62 6.37 -2.78 -16.40
N TYR A 63 6.26 -2.66 -15.08
CA TYR A 63 5.60 -1.55 -14.39
C TYR A 63 6.53 -0.89 -13.37
N VAL A 64 7.34 0.06 -13.82
CA VAL A 64 8.20 0.91 -12.98
C VAL A 64 7.43 1.64 -11.88
N GLU A 65 6.13 1.90 -12.08
CA GLU A 65 5.27 2.52 -11.08
C GLU A 65 5.14 1.69 -9.80
N VAL A 66 5.33 0.36 -9.86
CA VAL A 66 5.36 -0.51 -8.67
C VAL A 66 6.40 -0.02 -7.66
N GLU A 67 7.63 0.23 -8.12
CA GLU A 67 8.70 0.74 -7.26
C GLU A 67 8.41 2.17 -6.76
N THR A 68 7.82 3.00 -7.62
CA THR A 68 7.42 4.38 -7.26
C THR A 68 6.40 4.38 -6.12
N TYR A 69 5.32 3.60 -6.24
CA TYR A 69 4.27 3.54 -5.22
C TYR A 69 4.78 2.90 -3.94
N LYS A 70 5.59 1.83 -4.01
CA LYS A 70 6.22 1.24 -2.82
C LYS A 70 7.05 2.27 -2.07
N THR A 71 7.94 2.99 -2.77
CA THR A 71 8.82 3.98 -2.13
C THR A 71 8.03 5.10 -1.47
N SER A 72 6.99 5.59 -2.16
CA SER A 72 6.08 6.62 -1.62
C SER A 72 5.36 6.15 -0.36
N LEU A 73 4.81 4.93 -0.37
CA LEU A 73 4.13 4.30 0.77
C LEU A 73 5.06 4.10 1.97
N LEU A 74 6.24 3.53 1.76
CA LEU A 74 7.21 3.29 2.84
C LEU A 74 7.63 4.61 3.49
N LYS A 75 7.87 5.66 2.68
CA LYS A 75 8.15 7.00 3.19
C LYS A 75 6.99 7.57 4.00
N ALA A 76 5.75 7.40 3.55
CA ALA A 76 4.58 7.85 4.30
C ALA A 76 4.49 7.16 5.67
N PHE A 77 4.77 5.86 5.75
CA PHE A 77 4.79 5.12 7.01
C PHE A 77 5.93 5.55 7.94
N ASP A 78 7.12 5.79 7.40
CA ASP A 78 8.25 6.29 8.20
C ASP A 78 7.99 7.69 8.76
N GLN A 79 7.23 8.53 8.04
CA GLN A 79 6.82 9.85 8.51
C GLN A 79 5.80 9.82 9.66
N LEU A 80 5.02 8.74 9.80
CA LEU A 80 4.08 8.57 10.94
C LEU A 80 4.79 8.23 12.26
N LYS A 81 6.05 7.77 12.19
CA LYS A 81 6.86 7.42 13.36
C LYS A 81 7.60 8.62 13.95
N LEU A 82 7.53 9.79 13.30
CA LEU A 82 8.13 11.06 13.70
C LEU A 82 7.13 11.88 14.52
#